data_AF-A0A093X9A1-F1
#
_entry.id   AF-A0A093X9A1-F1
#
_cell.length_a   1.000
_cell.length_b   1.000
_cell.length_c   1.000
_cell.angle_alpha   90.00
_cell.angle_beta   90.00
_cell.angle_gamma   90.00
#
_symmetry.space_group_name_H-M   'P 1'
#
loop_
_entity.id
_entity.type
_entity.pdbx_description
1 polymer ?
#
loop_
_entity_poly.entity_id
_entity_poly.type
_entity_poly.pdbx_seq_one_letter_code
_entity_poly.pdbx_strand_id
1 'polypeptide(L)'
;MTSTTTATTNPTHLLRALLRTCSYLPDRISRQYFHAHILHRFRHVTTPTLGAYRARKGLSLLTRATNGDMPALTKVLQHAYGRAGHRRHTLLNAHISEQDSHSDAEPPTAISPAV
;
A
#
# COMPACT_ATOMS: atom_id res chain seq x y z
N MET A 1 -26.85 13.05 -9.91
CA MET A 1 -26.02 13.97 -9.11
C MET A 1 -24.60 13.93 -9.64
N THR A 2 -24.26 14.81 -10.57
CA THR A 2 -22.95 14.89 -11.24
C THR A 2 -21.99 15.74 -10.39
N SER A 3 -20.92 15.14 -9.88
CA SER A 3 -19.87 15.88 -9.16
C SER A 3 -18.94 16.57 -10.16
N THR A 4 -19.01 17.89 -10.23
CA THR A 4 -18.07 18.75 -10.96
C THR A 4 -16.68 18.65 -10.32
N THR A 5 -15.71 18.09 -11.04
CA THR A 5 -14.32 17.99 -10.57
C THR A 5 -13.55 19.22 -11.06
N THR A 6 -13.43 20.25 -10.23
CA THR A 6 -12.49 21.35 -10.46
C THR A 6 -11.06 20.80 -10.35
N ALA A 7 -10.27 20.98 -11.41
CA ALA A 7 -8.86 20.58 -11.43
C ALA A 7 -8.09 21.42 -10.41
N THR A 8 -7.91 20.91 -9.18
CA THR A 8 -7.09 21.58 -8.16
C THR A 8 -5.62 21.42 -8.52
N THR A 9 -5.05 22.41 -9.21
CA THR A 9 -3.62 22.56 -9.47
C THR A 9 -2.79 22.68 -8.18
N ASN A 10 -3.44 22.96 -7.04
CA ASN A 10 -2.78 23.22 -5.77
C ASN A 10 -2.63 21.92 -4.90
N PRO A 11 -1.41 21.55 -4.49
CA PRO A 11 -1.13 20.31 -3.77
C PRO A 11 -1.79 20.24 -2.37
N THR A 12 -2.05 21.38 -1.73
CA THR A 12 -2.68 21.43 -0.40
C THR A 12 -4.13 20.96 -0.44
N HIS A 13 -4.88 21.33 -1.47
CA HIS A 13 -6.26 20.90 -1.68
C HIS A 13 -6.32 19.39 -1.95
N LEU A 14 -5.37 18.87 -2.73
CA LEU A 14 -5.26 17.44 -3.01
C LEU A 14 -4.96 16.64 -1.74
N LEU A 15 -4.05 17.13 -0.90
CA LEU A 15 -3.75 16.52 0.40
C LEU A 15 -4.99 16.51 1.30
N ARG A 16 -5.68 17.64 1.45
CA ARG A 16 -6.90 17.74 2.28
C ARG A 16 -7.99 16.79 1.80
N ALA A 17 -8.21 16.71 0.49
CA ALA A 17 -9.21 15.82 -0.09
C ALA A 17 -8.90 14.34 0.19
N LEU A 18 -7.62 13.94 0.06
CA LEU A 18 -7.16 12.58 0.39
C LEU A 18 -7.35 12.21 1.86
N LEU A 19 -6.99 13.12 2.78
CA LEU A 19 -7.15 12.88 4.23
C LEU A 19 -8.63 12.80 4.61
N ARG A 20 -9.47 13.64 3.98
CA ARG A 20 -10.91 13.62 4.19
C ARG A 20 -11.54 12.31 3.71
N THR A 21 -11.22 11.86 2.50
CA THR A 21 -11.76 10.58 1.98
C THR A 21 -11.27 9.38 2.79
N CYS A 22 -10.00 9.40 3.24
CA CYS A 22 -9.50 8.39 4.17
C CYS A 22 -10.34 8.28 5.43
N SER A 23 -10.79 9.41 5.99
CA SER A 23 -11.56 9.42 7.23
C SER A 23 -12.92 8.72 7.11
N TYR A 24 -13.45 8.61 5.88
CA TYR A 24 -14.72 7.95 5.59
C TYR A 24 -14.61 6.44 5.34
N LEU A 25 -13.41 5.85 5.36
CA LEU A 25 -13.27 4.40 5.23
C LEU A 25 -13.90 3.69 6.44
N PRO A 26 -14.56 2.54 6.22
CA PRO A 26 -15.27 1.82 7.29
C PRO A 26 -14.31 1.26 8.35
N ASP A 27 -13.15 0.77 7.94
CA ASP A 27 -12.19 0.07 8.81
C ASP A 27 -11.14 1.00 9.44
N ARG A 28 -10.90 0.83 10.74
CA ARG A 28 -9.93 1.63 11.51
C ARG A 28 -8.49 1.43 11.03
N ILE A 29 -8.11 0.19 10.71
CA ILE A 29 -6.74 -0.14 10.30
C ILE A 29 -6.44 0.54 8.97
N SER A 30 -7.38 0.47 8.04
CA SER A 30 -7.29 1.14 6.75
C SER A 30 -7.17 2.66 6.89
N ARG A 31 -7.97 3.30 7.75
CA ARG A 31 -7.86 4.74 8.02
C ARG A 31 -6.44 5.12 8.47
N GLN A 32 -5.91 4.41 9.47
CA GLN A 32 -4.57 4.70 10.02
C GLN A 32 -3.46 4.46 9.00
N TYR A 33 -3.53 3.33 8.29
CA TYR A 33 -2.55 2.97 7.28
C TYR A 33 -2.49 4.02 6.16
N PHE A 34 -3.62 4.37 5.56
CA PHE A 34 -3.63 5.33 4.46
C PHE A 34 -3.30 6.75 4.93
N HIS A 35 -3.72 7.16 6.12
CA HIS A 35 -3.35 8.45 6.70
C HIS A 35 -1.83 8.59 6.81
N ALA A 36 -1.15 7.61 7.42
CA ALA A 36 0.31 7.59 7.50
C ALA A 36 0.97 7.51 6.11
N HIS A 37 0.43 6.66 5.22
CA HIS A 37 0.98 6.47 3.88
C HIS A 37 0.90 7.75 3.03
N ILE A 38 -0.21 8.48 3.08
CA ILE A 38 -0.41 9.74 2.35
C ILE A 38 0.55 10.80 2.88
N LEU A 39 0.65 10.98 4.19
CA LEU A 39 1.55 11.96 4.79
C LEU A 39 3.01 11.68 4.47
N HIS A 40 3.44 10.43 4.65
CA HIS A 40 4.79 10.00 4.28
C HIS A 40 5.08 10.33 2.82
N ARG A 41 4.17 9.95 1.91
CA ARG A 41 4.34 10.22 0.48
C ARG A 41 4.43 11.71 0.18
N PHE A 42 3.52 12.53 0.71
CA PHE A 42 3.49 13.98 0.46
C PHE A 42 4.73 14.71 0.98
N ARG A 43 5.31 14.24 2.10
CA ARG A 43 6.57 14.77 2.64
C ARG A 43 7.79 14.43 1.78
N HIS A 44 7.74 13.31 1.06
CA HIS A 44 8.84 12.81 0.23
C HIS A 44 8.57 12.94 -1.28
N VAL A 45 7.74 13.90 -1.72
CA VAL A 45 7.51 14.14 -3.15
C VAL A 45 8.73 14.84 -3.75
N THR A 46 9.57 14.06 -4.46
CA THR A 46 10.71 14.58 -5.22
C THR A 46 10.30 15.16 -6.58
N THR A 47 9.20 14.64 -7.18
CA THR A 47 8.71 15.06 -8.51
C THR A 47 7.27 15.57 -8.43
N PRO A 48 7.02 16.88 -8.59
CA PRO A 48 5.70 17.47 -8.32
C PRO A 48 4.61 16.98 -9.29
N THR A 49 4.96 16.77 -10.56
CA THR A 49 4.01 16.34 -11.62
C THR A 49 3.53 14.90 -11.42
N LEU A 50 4.48 13.96 -11.26
CA LEU A 50 4.19 12.54 -11.04
C LEU A 50 3.57 12.30 -9.67
N GLY A 51 4.00 13.05 -8.65
CA GLY A 51 3.40 13.05 -7.31
C GLY A 51 1.92 13.42 -7.34
N ALA A 52 1.58 14.52 -8.04
CA ALA A 52 0.20 14.96 -8.19
C ALA A 52 -0.66 13.94 -8.97
N TYR A 53 -0.13 13.36 -10.05
CA TYR A 53 -0.82 12.30 -10.79
C TYR A 53 -1.13 11.08 -9.91
N ARG A 54 -0.13 10.58 -9.17
CA ARG A 54 -0.30 9.44 -8.26
C ARG A 54 -1.27 9.74 -7.13
N ALA A 55 -1.24 10.96 -6.59
CA ALA A 55 -2.16 11.40 -5.55
C ALA A 55 -3.61 11.49 -6.07
N ARG A 56 -3.84 12.00 -7.29
CA ARG A 56 -5.16 11.97 -7.94
C ARG A 56 -5.67 10.55 -8.15
N LYS A 57 -4.80 9.63 -8.60
CA LYS A 57 -5.14 8.21 -8.74
C LYS A 57 -5.53 7.59 -7.39
N GLY A 58 -4.80 7.92 -6.32
CA GLY A 58 -5.14 7.51 -4.96
C GLY A 58 -6.47 8.06 -4.49
N LEU A 59 -6.77 9.33 -4.79
CA LEU A 59 -8.04 9.97 -4.47
C LEU A 59 -9.20 9.28 -5.17
N SER A 60 -9.08 9.01 -6.48
CA SER A 60 -10.11 8.28 -7.22
C SER A 60 -10.37 6.89 -6.65
N LEU A 61 -9.32 6.16 -6.26
CA LEU A 61 -9.45 4.85 -5.60
C LEU A 61 -10.21 4.96 -4.27
N LEU A 62 -9.83 5.91 -3.40
CA LEU A 62 -10.45 6.10 -2.10
C LEU A 62 -11.91 6.54 -2.23
N THR A 63 -12.21 7.50 -3.10
CA THR A 63 -13.58 7.95 -3.35
C THR A 63 -14.48 6.80 -3.85
N ARG A 64 -13.97 5.95 -4.75
CA ARG A 64 -14.71 4.75 -5.20
C ARG A 64 -14.97 3.78 -4.05
N ALA A 65 -13.95 3.51 -3.24
CA ALA A 65 -14.08 2.64 -2.07
C ALA A 65 -15.10 3.19 -1.05
N THR A 66 -15.10 4.51 -0.81
CA THR A 66 -16.08 5.18 0.05
C THR A 66 -17.50 5.11 -0.51
N ASN A 67 -17.66 5.15 -1.83
CA ASN A 67 -18.96 5.07 -2.50
C ASN A 67 -19.53 3.64 -2.62
N GLY A 68 -18.87 2.63 -2.04
CA GLY A 68 -19.36 1.24 -2.03
C GLY A 68 -18.87 0.37 -3.19
N ASP A 69 -17.86 0.81 -3.94
CA ASP A 69 -17.25 0.00 -5.00
C ASP A 69 -16.40 -1.12 -4.40
N MET A 70 -16.96 -2.33 -4.33
CA MET A 70 -16.36 -3.51 -3.70
C MET A 70 -14.93 -3.83 -4.17
N PRO A 71 -14.59 -3.88 -5.49
CA PRO A 71 -13.22 -4.12 -5.92
C PRO A 71 -12.25 -3.01 -5.46
N ALA A 72 -12.69 -1.75 -5.42
CA ALA A 72 -11.86 -0.67 -4.88
C ALA A 72 -11.63 -0.83 -3.37
N LEU A 73 -12.68 -1.19 -2.63
CA LEU A 73 -12.62 -1.45 -1.19
C LEU A 73 -11.72 -2.65 -0.87
N THR A 74 -11.86 -3.76 -1.60
CA THR A 74 -10.98 -4.94 -1.46
C THR A 74 -9.52 -4.55 -1.66
N LYS A 75 -9.22 -3.72 -2.64
CA LYS A 75 -7.85 -3.24 -2.89
C LYS A 75 -7.31 -2.37 -1.75
N VAL A 76 -8.15 -1.52 -1.18
CA VAL A 76 -7.83 -0.70 0.00
C VAL A 76 -7.49 -1.61 1.19
N LEU A 77 -8.34 -2.60 1.48
CA LEU A 77 -8.11 -3.56 2.56
C LEU A 77 -6.82 -4.37 2.34
N GLN A 78 -6.61 -4.90 1.14
CA GLN A 78 -5.38 -5.65 0.82
C GLN A 78 -4.12 -4.82 1.09
N HIS A 79 -4.13 -3.53 0.82
CA HIS A 79 -3.02 -2.65 1.17
C HIS A 79 -2.87 -2.44 2.67
N ALA A 80 -3.96 -2.14 3.38
CA ALA A 80 -3.94 -1.88 4.82
C ALA A 80 -3.42 -3.10 5.62
N TYR A 81 -3.90 -4.29 5.26
CA TYR A 81 -3.52 -5.55 5.89
C TYR A 81 -2.22 -6.16 5.33
N GLY A 82 -1.50 -5.44 4.45
CA GLY A 82 -0.23 -5.92 3.93
C GLY A 82 -0.33 -7.17 3.04
N ARG A 83 -1.51 -7.46 2.46
CA ARG A 83 -1.68 -8.46 1.39
C ARG A 83 -1.31 -7.92 0.01
N ALA A 84 -1.10 -6.61 -0.14
CA ALA A 84 -0.64 -6.00 -1.38
C ALA A 84 0.29 -4.80 -1.13
N GLY A 85 1.19 -4.54 -2.08
CA GLY A 85 2.11 -3.39 -2.06
C GLY A 85 3.38 -3.64 -1.25
N HIS A 86 3.98 -2.55 -0.76
CA HIS A 86 5.32 -2.58 -0.17
C HIS A 86 5.40 -3.48 1.06
N ARG A 87 4.44 -3.38 1.99
CA ARG A 87 4.41 -4.17 3.23
C ARG A 87 4.41 -5.68 2.97
N ARG A 88 3.67 -6.16 1.95
CA ARG A 88 3.71 -7.57 1.54
C ARG A 88 5.11 -7.98 1.13
N HIS A 89 5.74 -7.17 0.28
CA HIS A 89 7.04 -7.48 -0.29
C HIS A 89 8.12 -7.48 0.80
N THR A 90 8.10 -6.51 1.72
CA THR A 90 9.00 -6.48 2.87
C THR A 90 8.87 -7.74 3.72
N LEU A 91 7.64 -8.17 4.04
CA LEU A 91 7.40 -9.36 4.87
C LEU A 91 7.78 -10.66 4.14
N LEU A 92 7.46 -10.77 2.85
CA LEU A 92 7.83 -11.95 2.06
C LEU A 92 9.33 -12.05 1.88
N ASN A 93 10.02 -10.95 1.60
CA ASN A 93 11.47 -10.95 1.42
C ASN A 93 12.18 -11.33 2.73
N ALA A 94 11.66 -10.90 3.89
CA ALA A 94 12.17 -11.32 5.19
C ALA A 94 12.03 -12.84 5.38
N HIS A 95 10.84 -13.39 5.13
CA HIS A 95 10.62 -14.83 5.25
C HIS A 95 11.46 -15.67 4.28
N ILE A 96 11.60 -15.25 3.02
CA ILE A 96 12.43 -15.96 2.03
C ILE A 96 13.89 -15.97 2.51
N SER A 97 14.42 -14.83 2.96
CA SER A 97 15.78 -14.72 3.48
C SER A 97 16.04 -15.61 4.70
N GLU A 98 15.04 -15.77 5.58
CA GLU A 98 15.13 -16.67 6.74
C GLU A 98 15.18 -18.15 6.33
N GLN A 99 14.41 -18.55 5.31
CA GLN A 99 14.38 -19.93 4.81
C GLN A 99 15.68 -20.30 4.09
N ASP A 100 16.23 -19.40 3.26
CA ASP A 100 17.50 -19.63 2.56
C ASP A 100 18.64 -19.93 3.56
N SER A 101 18.65 -19.25 4.71
CA SER A 101 19.64 -19.45 5.78
C SER A 101 19.56 -20.83 6.45
N HIS A 102 18.41 -21.51 6.37
CA HIS A 102 18.21 -22.83 6.99
C HIS A 102 18.57 -23.98 6.04
N SER A 103 18.62 -23.74 4.72
CA SER A 103 18.92 -24.75 3.71
C SER A 103 20.42 -25.09 3.60
N ASP A 104 21.31 -24.17 3.97
CA ASP A 104 22.77 -24.37 3.89
C ASP A 104 23.34 -25.22 5.05
N ALA A 105 22.49 -25.70 5.96
CA ALA A 105 22.89 -26.44 7.16
C ALA A 105 22.84 -27.98 7.04
N GLU A 106 22.60 -28.54 5.86
CA GLU A 106 22.77 -29.99 5.61
C GLU A 106 24.19 -30.24 5.05
N PRO A 107 25.16 -30.69 5.87
CA PRO A 107 26.43 -31.18 5.33
C PRO A 107 26.16 -32.39 4.42
N PRO A 108 26.97 -32.62 3.36
CA PRO A 108 26.78 -33.78 2.50
C PRO A 108 26.85 -35.04 3.36
N THR A 109 25.71 -35.72 3.51
CA THR A 109 25.62 -37.00 4.21
C THR A 109 26.63 -37.95 3.57
N ALA A 110 27.74 -38.18 4.27
CA ALA A 110 28.75 -39.13 3.86
C ALA A 110 28.08 -40.51 3.79
N ILE A 111 27.90 -40.99 2.58
CA ILE A 111 27.44 -42.35 2.28
C ILE A 111 28.45 -43.28 2.96
N SER A 112 28.07 -43.84 4.11
CA SER A 112 28.88 -44.83 4.80
C SER A 112 28.90 -46.10 3.95
N PRO A 113 30.06 -46.68 3.64
CA PRO A 113 30.11 -47.92 2.87
C PRO A 113 29.55 -49.05 3.75
N ALA A 114 28.59 -49.79 3.20
CA ALA A 114 28.07 -51.00 3.83
C ALA A 114 29.20 -52.04 3.92
N VAL A 115 29.47 -52.51 5.15
CA VAL A 115 30.27 -53.70 5.45
C VAL A 115 29.32 -54.87 5.63
#